data_AF-A0A2G9TKM9-F1
#
_entry.id   AF-A0A2G9TKM9-F1
#
_cell.length_a   1.000
_cell.length_b   1.000
_cell.length_c   1.000
_cell.angle_alpha   90.00
_cell.angle_beta   90.00
_cell.angle_gamma   90.00
#
_symmetry.space_group_name_H-M   'P 1'
#
loop_
_entity.id
_entity.type
_entity.pdbx_description
1 polymer ?
#
loop_
_entity_poly.entity_id
_entity_poly.type
_entity_poly.pdbx_seq_one_letter_code
_entity_poly.pdbx_strand_id
1 'polypeptide(L)'
;MKPALIEEHFYLETQQCVVIPHEDDELEIITSSQGVNDVQMETAKCLGIPQHKIVVKVKRIGGGFGGKENTCSLLSVPAAIAARK
;
A
#
# COMPACT_ATOMS: atom_id res chain seq x y z
N MET A 1 -32.00 16.48 -4.81
CA MET A 1 -30.66 15.98 -4.42
C MET A 1 -29.64 16.87 -5.13
N LYS A 2 -28.77 17.59 -4.41
CA LYS A 2 -27.67 18.32 -5.07
C LYS A 2 -26.63 17.29 -5.56
N PRO A 3 -26.02 17.47 -6.73
CA PRO A 3 -24.92 16.60 -7.17
C PRO A 3 -23.79 16.70 -6.16
N ALA A 4 -23.26 15.55 -5.74
CA ALA A 4 -22.00 15.52 -5.01
C ALA A 4 -20.92 16.03 -5.96
N LEU A 5 -20.30 17.15 -5.64
CA LEU A 5 -19.10 17.60 -6.33
C LEU A 5 -17.96 16.72 -5.84
N ILE A 6 -17.33 16.00 -6.75
CA ILE A 6 -16.17 15.14 -6.47
C ILE A 6 -14.95 16.04 -6.39
N GLU A 7 -14.14 15.89 -5.34
CA GLU A 7 -12.89 16.60 -5.16
C GLU A 7 -11.73 15.61 -5.24
N GLU A 8 -10.70 15.93 -6.04
CA GLU A 8 -9.47 15.15 -6.09
C GLU A 8 -8.55 15.54 -4.94
N HIS A 9 -7.95 14.55 -4.29
CA HIS A 9 -7.10 14.77 -3.11
C HIS A 9 -5.86 15.63 -3.38
N PHE A 10 -5.35 15.59 -4.62
CA PHE A 10 -4.23 16.41 -5.11
C PHE A 10 -3.00 16.47 -4.16
N TYR A 11 -2.68 15.35 -3.51
CA TYR A 11 -1.42 15.23 -2.76
C TYR A 11 -0.22 15.38 -3.70
N LEU A 12 0.77 16.18 -3.28
CA LEU A 12 1.93 16.48 -4.13
C LEU A 12 2.88 15.29 -4.29
N GLU A 13 2.96 14.44 -3.26
CA GLU A 13 3.59 13.13 -3.41
C GLU A 13 2.56 12.15 -3.95
N THR A 14 2.74 11.69 -5.19
CA THR A 14 1.87 10.68 -5.80
C THR A 14 1.88 9.37 -5.02
N GLN A 15 0.94 8.47 -5.32
CA GLN A 15 0.97 7.12 -4.80
C GLN A 15 2.30 6.44 -5.16
N GLN A 16 2.94 5.81 -4.18
CA GLN A 16 4.23 5.13 -4.36
C GLN A 16 4.38 3.97 -3.38
N CYS A 17 5.14 2.95 -3.79
CA CYS A 17 5.61 1.88 -2.92
C CYS A 17 6.92 1.28 -3.45
N VAL A 18 7.69 0.71 -2.54
CA VAL A 18 8.84 -0.14 -2.82
C VAL A 18 8.61 -1.46 -2.11
N VAL A 19 8.76 -2.57 -2.82
CA VAL A 19 8.66 -3.92 -2.25
C VAL A 19 10.01 -4.60 -2.35
N ILE A 20 10.50 -5.08 -1.21
CA ILE A 20 11.82 -5.68 -1.05
C ILE A 20 11.61 -7.13 -0.62
N PRO A 21 11.94 -8.12 -1.47
CA PRO A 21 11.87 -9.52 -1.09
C PRO A 21 13.06 -9.94 -0.23
N HIS A 22 12.81 -10.84 0.71
CA HIS A 22 13.77 -11.48 1.59
C HIS A 22 13.68 -13.02 1.46
N GLU A 23 14.36 -13.75 2.35
CA GLU A 23 14.30 -15.22 2.39
C GLU A 23 12.92 -15.72 2.86
N ASP A 24 12.60 -16.99 2.59
CA ASP A 24 11.38 -17.66 3.06
C ASP A 24 10.07 -16.88 2.82
N ASP A 25 9.90 -16.32 1.60
CA ASP A 25 8.75 -15.52 1.16
C ASP A 25 8.51 -14.24 1.99
N GLU A 26 9.50 -13.77 2.75
CA GLU A 26 9.38 -12.53 3.52
C GLU A 26 9.43 -11.28 2.63
N LEU A 27 8.62 -10.28 2.96
CA LEU A 27 8.54 -9.02 2.22
C LEU A 27 8.61 -7.83 3.16
N GLU A 28 9.44 -6.85 2.81
CA GLU A 28 9.35 -5.50 3.35
C GLU A 28 8.71 -4.57 2.32
N ILE A 29 7.67 -3.85 2.74
CA ILE A 29 6.93 -2.91 1.89
C ILE A 29 7.08 -1.51 2.48
N ILE A 30 7.75 -0.62 1.77
CA ILE A 30 7.82 0.80 2.12
C ILE A 30 6.80 1.52 1.24
N THR A 31 5.81 2.18 1.85
CA THR A 31 4.73 2.83 1.11
C THR A 31 4.34 4.15 1.75
N SER A 32 3.63 4.99 0.99
CA SER A 32 3.06 6.24 1.48
C SER A 32 1.61 6.03 1.98
N SER A 33 1.34 5.02 2.79
CA SER A 33 -0.03 4.67 3.22
C SER A 33 -0.43 5.30 4.56
N GLN A 34 -1.69 5.75 4.67
CA GLN A 34 -2.33 6.05 5.95
C GLN A 34 -2.88 4.78 6.63
N GLY A 35 -3.16 3.72 5.86
CA GLY A 35 -3.64 2.42 6.32
C GLY A 35 -2.60 1.32 6.09
N VAL A 36 -1.62 1.17 7.00
CA VAL A 36 -0.56 0.16 6.86
C VAL A 36 -1.06 -1.27 7.05
N ASN A 37 -2.03 -1.46 7.94
CA ASN A 37 -2.65 -2.76 8.23
C ASN A 37 -3.35 -3.32 6.98
N ASP A 38 -4.07 -2.48 6.26
CA ASP A 38 -4.83 -2.93 5.09
C ASP A 38 -3.90 -3.28 3.94
N VAL A 39 -2.80 -2.55 3.78
CA VAL A 39 -1.73 -2.92 2.84
C VAL A 39 -1.15 -4.29 3.19
N GLN A 40 -0.85 -4.56 4.47
CA GLN A 40 -0.31 -5.84 4.91
C GLN A 40 -1.30 -6.99 4.66
N MET A 41 -2.54 -6.80 5.10
CA MET A 41 -3.61 -7.79 5.01
C MET A 41 -3.96 -8.13 3.55
N GLU A 42 -4.16 -7.14 2.69
CA GLU A 42 -4.50 -7.36 1.29
C GLU A 42 -3.32 -7.99 0.52
N THR A 43 -2.08 -7.62 0.85
CA THR A 43 -0.89 -8.25 0.25
C THR A 43 -0.78 -9.72 0.67
N ALA A 44 -0.91 -10.01 1.96
CA ALA A 44 -0.89 -11.39 2.48
C ALA A 44 -1.97 -12.26 1.82
N LYS A 45 -3.20 -11.75 1.75
CA LYS A 45 -4.35 -12.41 1.15
C LYS A 45 -4.13 -12.68 -0.34
N CYS A 46 -3.58 -11.72 -1.09
CA CYS A 46 -3.35 -11.87 -2.52
C CYS A 46 -2.22 -12.87 -2.82
N LEU A 47 -1.15 -12.85 -2.03
CA LEU A 47 -0.01 -13.77 -2.20
C LEU A 47 -0.24 -15.16 -1.61
N GLY A 48 -1.24 -15.33 -0.75
CA GLY A 48 -1.51 -16.59 -0.06
C GLY A 48 -0.46 -16.94 1.00
N ILE A 49 0.16 -15.93 1.63
CA ILE A 49 1.17 -16.11 2.69
C ILE A 49 0.69 -15.54 4.03
N PRO A 50 1.21 -16.00 5.17
CA PRO A 50 0.86 -15.43 6.48
C PRO A 50 1.25 -13.96 6.60
N GLN A 51 0.42 -13.13 7.27
CA GLN A 51 0.70 -11.70 7.45
C GLN A 51 2.02 -11.41 8.18
N HIS A 52 2.48 -12.31 9.08
CA HIS A 52 3.74 -12.13 9.79
C HIS A 52 4.98 -12.16 8.88
N LYS A 53 4.84 -12.67 7.65
CA LYS A 53 5.90 -12.64 6.62
C LYS A 53 6.03 -11.27 5.95
N ILE A 54 5.12 -10.35 6.19
CA ILE A 54 5.08 -9.04 5.53
C ILE A 54 5.23 -7.94 6.57
N VAL A 55 6.22 -7.07 6.40
CA VAL A 55 6.40 -5.86 7.21
C VAL A 55 6.11 -4.64 6.35
N VAL A 56 5.13 -3.82 6.74
CA VAL A 56 4.81 -2.57 6.06
C VAL A 56 5.36 -1.39 6.86
N LYS A 57 6.17 -0.53 6.24
CA LYS A 57 6.80 0.63 6.85
C LYS A 57 6.37 1.93 6.16
N VAL A 58 6.14 2.95 6.97
CA VAL A 58 5.86 4.32 6.52
C VAL A 58 6.72 5.26 7.35
N LYS A 59 7.56 6.07 6.70
CA LYS A 59 8.38 7.07 7.41
C LYS A 59 7.69 8.44 7.50
N ARG A 60 7.11 8.89 6.39
CA ARG A 60 6.38 10.15 6.23
C ARG A 60 5.45 10.04 5.02
N ILE A 61 4.44 10.91 4.94
CA ILE A 61 3.46 10.97 3.84
C ILE A 61 3.40 12.43 3.35
N GLY A 62 3.68 12.67 2.08
CA GLY A 62 3.66 13.98 1.41
C GLY A 62 2.26 14.44 1.01
N GLY A 63 1.32 14.41 1.96
CA GLY A 63 -0.10 14.67 1.73
C GLY A 63 -0.89 13.38 1.45
N GLY A 64 -2.05 13.25 2.09
CA GLY A 64 -2.91 12.06 1.99
C GLY A 64 -4.37 12.43 1.84
N PHE A 65 -4.88 13.30 2.72
CA PHE A 65 -6.26 13.84 2.68
C PHE A 65 -7.35 12.75 2.61
N GLY A 66 -7.08 11.54 3.11
CA GLY A 66 -7.95 10.36 3.01
C GLY A 66 -7.70 9.53 1.75
N GLY A 67 -7.13 10.13 0.71
CA GLY A 67 -6.84 9.47 -0.56
C GLY A 67 -5.72 8.44 -0.55
N LYS A 68 -5.05 8.23 0.60
CA LYS A 68 -4.03 7.20 0.83
C LYS A 68 -4.38 6.22 1.96
N GLU A 69 -5.66 6.14 2.34
CA GLU A 69 -6.12 5.21 3.38
C GLU A 69 -6.23 3.77 2.84
N ASN A 70 -7.03 3.57 1.78
CA ASN A 70 -7.33 2.24 1.24
C ASN A 70 -6.74 1.97 -0.15
N THR A 71 -6.30 3.02 -0.83
CA THR A 71 -5.90 2.98 -2.25
C THR A 71 -4.46 2.52 -2.45
N CYS A 72 -3.61 2.57 -1.41
CA CYS A 72 -2.20 2.19 -1.53
C CYS A 72 -2.01 0.72 -1.90
N SER A 73 -2.94 -0.16 -1.51
CA SER A 73 -2.95 -1.57 -1.89
C SER A 73 -3.02 -1.79 -3.41
N LEU A 74 -3.59 -0.84 -4.16
CA LEU A 74 -3.65 -0.89 -5.62
C LEU A 74 -2.26 -0.84 -6.27
N LEU A 75 -1.25 -0.29 -5.58
CA LEU A 75 0.14 -0.31 -6.04
C LEU A 75 0.96 -1.41 -5.36
N SER A 76 0.84 -1.55 -4.03
CA SER A 76 1.71 -2.45 -3.28
C SER A 76 1.47 -3.92 -3.60
N VAL A 77 0.21 -4.33 -3.84
CA VAL A 77 -0.12 -5.74 -4.12
C VAL A 77 0.45 -6.19 -5.48
N PRO A 78 0.22 -5.48 -6.60
CA PRO A 78 0.88 -5.84 -7.87
C PRO A 78 2.41 -5.82 -7.78
N ALA A 79 2.99 -4.84 -7.09
CA ALA A 79 4.43 -4.78 -6.88
C ALA A 79 4.96 -5.99 -6.08
N ALA A 80 4.21 -6.43 -5.07
CA ALA A 80 4.56 -7.62 -4.29
C ALA A 80 4.46 -8.92 -5.09
N ILE A 81 3.46 -9.05 -5.97
CA ILE A 81 3.38 -10.18 -6.91
C ILE A 81 4.60 -10.17 -7.85
N ALA A 82 4.99 -8.99 -8.36
CA ALA A 82 6.13 -8.86 -9.25
C ALA A 82 7.46 -9.18 -8.54
N ALA A 83 7.62 -8.76 -7.29
CA ALA A 83 8.84 -9.00 -6.50
C ALA A 83 9.05 -10.48 -6.12
N ARG A 84 8.00 -11.30 -6.17
CA ARG A 84 8.03 -12.74 -5.85
C ARG A 84 8.21 -13.65 -7.07
N LYS A 85 8.19 -13.09 -8.29
CA LYS A 85 8.48 -13.84 -9.52
C LYS A 85 9.98 -13.88 -9.81
#